data_AF-A0AAJ2NTM6-F1
#
_entry.id   AF-A0AAJ2NTM6-F1
#
_cell.length_a   1.000
_cell.length_b   1.000
_cell.length_c   1.000
_cell.angle_alpha   90.00
_cell.angle_beta   90.00
_cell.angle_gamma   90.00
#
_symmetry.space_group_name_H-M   'P 1'
#
loop_
_entity.id
_entity.type
_entity.pdbx_description
1 polymer ?
#
loop_
_entity_poly.entity_id
_entity_poly.type
_entity_poly.pdbx_seq_one_letter_code
_entity_poly.pdbx_strand_id
1 'polypeptide(L)' 'KKGEVLVKKGTLINPGIQAMLATFGYQHVPVAKKPLVGLFATGTELLEVDEPLVPGKIRNSNSHMISAQIERAGGRVHY' A
#
# COMPACT_ATOMS: atom_id res chain seq x y z
N LYS A 1 -22.83 -12.84 -21.69
CA LYS A 1 -22.77 -13.32 -23.10
C LYS A 1 -21.35 -13.21 -23.63
N LYS A 2 -20.99 -13.93 -24.70
CA LYS A 2 -19.67 -13.76 -25.35
C LYS A 2 -19.49 -12.29 -25.76
N GLY A 3 -18.35 -11.71 -25.40
CA GLY A 3 -18.02 -10.31 -25.70
C GLY A 3 -18.48 -9.29 -24.65
N GLU A 4 -19.16 -9.70 -23.59
CA GLU A 4 -19.49 -8.80 -22.48
C GLU A 4 -18.29 -8.55 -21.56
N VAL A 5 -18.23 -7.34 -21.00
CA VAL A 5 -17.20 -6.95 -20.04
C VAL A 5 -17.49 -7.58 -18.69
N LEU A 6 -16.63 -8.52 -18.27
CA LEU A 6 -16.73 -9.15 -16.94
C LEU A 6 -16.40 -8.17 -15.81
N VAL A 7 -15.33 -7.39 -15.96
CA VAL A 7 -14.84 -6.44 -14.96
C VAL A 7 -14.38 -5.16 -15.67
N LYS A 8 -14.81 -4.00 -15.17
CA LYS A 8 -14.39 -2.71 -15.72
C LYS A 8 -12.97 -2.35 -15.26
N LYS A 9 -12.23 -1.61 -16.10
CA LYS A 9 -10.92 -1.05 -15.71
C LYS A 9 -11.06 -0.18 -14.46
N GLY A 10 -10.15 -0.35 -13.50
CA GLY A 10 -10.14 0.41 -12.24
C GLY A 10 -10.98 -0.22 -11.13
N THR A 11 -11.69 -1.33 -11.39
CA THR A 11 -12.35 -2.09 -10.33
C THR A 11 -11.32 -2.78 -9.44
N LEU A 12 -11.47 -2.63 -8.12
CA LEU A 12 -10.67 -3.34 -7.13
C LEU A 12 -10.98 -4.84 -7.20
N ILE A 13 -9.95 -5.67 -7.35
CA ILE A 13 -10.08 -7.12 -7.33
C ILE A 13 -10.37 -7.58 -5.90
N ASN A 14 -11.64 -7.89 -5.64
CA ASN A 14 -12.10 -8.49 -4.39
C ASN A 14 -12.25 -10.02 -4.55
N PRO A 15 -12.58 -10.78 -3.48
CA PRO A 15 -12.71 -12.24 -3.56
C PRO A 15 -13.71 -12.72 -4.62
N GLY A 16 -14.84 -12.01 -4.80
CA GLY A 16 -15.83 -12.37 -5.81
C GLY A 16 -15.33 -12.22 -7.24
N ILE A 17 -14.57 -11.16 -7.52
CA ILE A 17 -13.91 -10.97 -8.81
C ILE A 17 -12.85 -12.04 -9.04
N GLN A 18 -12.08 -12.43 -8.01
CA GLN A 18 -11.12 -13.53 -8.14
C GLN A 18 -11.80 -14.85 -8.53
N ALA A 19 -12.91 -15.21 -7.86
CA ALA A 19 -13.67 -16.41 -8.19
C ALA A 19 -14.24 -16.37 -9.61
N MET A 20 -14.77 -15.21 -10.04
CA MET A 20 -15.26 -15.00 -11.39
C MET A 20 -14.14 -15.18 -12.43
N LEU A 21 -12.98 -14.56 -12.23
CA LEU A 21 -11.83 -14.69 -13.13
C LEU A 21 -11.37 -16.14 -13.24
N ALA A 22 -11.30 -16.87 -12.12
CA ALA A 22 -10.94 -18.28 -12.10
C ALA A 22 -11.96 -19.15 -12.85
N THR A 23 -13.27 -18.87 -12.69
CA THR A 23 -14.36 -19.60 -13.37
C THR A 23 -14.23 -19.52 -14.89
N PHE A 24 -13.74 -18.41 -15.42
CA PHE A 24 -13.51 -18.22 -16.87
C PHE A 24 -12.07 -18.56 -17.30
N GLY A 25 -11.24 -19.15 -16.43
CA GLY A 25 -9.90 -19.65 -16.76
C GLY A 25 -8.81 -18.57 -16.84
N TYR A 26 -9.00 -17.38 -16.27
CA TYR A 26 -7.99 -16.32 -16.26
C TYR A 26 -6.98 -16.52 -15.15
N GLN A 27 -5.81 -17.10 -15.47
CA GLN A 27 -4.71 -17.27 -14.51
C GLN A 27 -3.99 -15.94 -14.18
N HIS A 28 -3.83 -15.07 -15.18
CA HIS A 28 -3.18 -13.77 -15.04
C HIS A 28 -4.07 -12.68 -15.65
N VAL A 29 -4.12 -11.53 -14.99
CA VAL A 29 -4.84 -10.35 -15.49
C VAL A 29 -3.96 -9.10 -15.40
N PRO A 30 -4.05 -8.19 -16.38
CA PRO A 30 -3.34 -6.91 -16.30
C PRO A 30 -3.93 -6.06 -15.16
N VAL A 31 -3.06 -5.52 -14.31
CA VAL A 31 -3.43 -4.64 -13.20
C VAL A 31 -2.57 -3.37 -13.21
N ALA A 32 -3.03 -2.34 -12.52
CA ALA A 32 -2.20 -1.17 -12.26
C ALA A 32 -1.03 -1.55 -11.33
N LYS A 33 0.13 -0.91 -11.53
CA LYS A 33 1.24 -1.01 -10.57
C LYS A 33 0.85 -0.29 -9.28
N LYS A 34 1.30 -0.80 -8.14
CA LYS A 34 1.20 -0.08 -6.86
C LYS A 34 2.00 1.22 -6.94
N PRO A 35 1.43 2.38 -6.52
CA PRO A 35 2.19 3.62 -6.41
C PRO A 35 3.40 3.44 -5.48
N LEU A 36 4.55 4.00 -5.85
CA LEU A 36 5.72 4.08 -4.99
C LEU A 36 5.75 5.47 -4.35
N VAL A 37 5.85 5.52 -3.02
CA VAL A 37 5.81 6.75 -2.24
C VAL A 37 7.09 6.88 -1.42
N GLY A 38 7.83 7.96 -1.64
CA GLY A 38 8.94 8.34 -0.76
C GLY A 38 8.41 9.05 0.48
N LEU A 39 8.87 8.64 1.65
CA LEU A 39 8.54 9.23 2.93
C LEU A 39 9.83 9.66 3.63
N PHE A 40 9.83 10.83 4.24
CA PHE A 40 10.91 11.27 5.09
C PHE A 40 10.32 12.11 6.21
N ALA A 41 10.96 12.06 7.37
CA ALA A 41 10.63 12.92 8.50
C ALA A 41 11.82 13.82 8.82
N THR A 42 11.52 15.01 9.31
CA THR A 42 12.52 16.00 9.67
C THR A 42 12.16 16.59 11.02
N GLY A 43 13.15 16.74 11.89
CA GLY A 43 13.01 17.34 13.20
C GLY A 43 14.24 17.00 14.02
N THR A 44 14.90 18.01 14.57
CA THR A 44 16.11 17.80 15.39
C THR A 44 15.81 17.04 16.68
N GLU A 45 14.56 17.10 17.13
CA GLU A 45 13.98 16.41 18.26
C GLU A 45 13.69 14.93 18.00
N LEU A 46 13.69 14.49 16.73
CA LEU A 46 13.31 13.13 16.38
C LEU A 46 14.42 12.11 16.65
N LEU A 47 13.97 10.91 17.01
CA LEU A 47 14.75 9.69 17.18
C LEU A 47 14.05 8.54 16.44
N GLU A 48 14.82 7.67 15.82
CA GLU A 48 14.37 6.38 15.28
C GLU A 48 14.00 5.40 16.40
N VAL A 49 13.30 4.33 16.02
CA VAL A 49 12.67 3.40 16.98
C VAL A 49 13.68 2.58 17.79
N ASP A 50 14.91 2.47 17.32
CA ASP A 50 16.00 1.73 17.93
C ASP A 50 17.01 2.65 18.65
N GLU A 51 16.93 3.97 18.44
CA GLU A 51 17.83 4.92 19.08
C GLU A 51 17.56 5.09 20.59
N PRO A 52 18.60 5.24 21.42
CA PRO A 52 18.42 5.48 22.85
C PRO A 52 17.63 6.78 23.13
N LEU A 53 16.82 6.80 24.18
CA LEU A 53 16.10 8.01 24.58
C LEU A 53 17.06 9.09 25.07
N VAL A 54 16.87 10.31 24.57
CA VAL A 54 17.66 11.50 24.92
C VAL A 54 16.72 12.55 25.53
N PRO A 55 17.10 13.24 26.62
CA PRO A 55 16.29 14.31 27.19
C PRO A 55 15.89 15.36 26.14
N GLY A 56 14.60 15.68 26.07
CA GLY A 56 14.05 16.64 25.11
C GLY A 56 13.83 16.11 23.69
N LYS A 57 14.17 14.84 23.41
CA LYS A 57 13.89 14.18 22.13
C LYS A 57 12.71 13.21 22.23
N ILE A 58 12.08 12.94 21.09
CA ILE A 58 10.91 12.08 20.95
C ILE A 58 11.09 11.07 19.81
N ARG A 59 10.41 9.93 19.90
CA ARG A 59 10.44 8.90 18.83
C ARG A 59 9.58 9.32 17.64
N ASN A 60 10.06 9.04 16.44
CA ASN A 60 9.32 9.28 15.20
C ASN A 60 8.22 8.25 14.96
N SER A 61 7.09 8.37 15.66
CA SER A 61 5.93 7.49 15.47
C SER A 61 5.16 7.78 14.17
N ASN A 62 5.20 9.02 13.69
CA ASN A 62 4.41 9.46 12.54
C ASN A 62 4.86 8.80 11.24
N SER A 63 6.18 8.67 11.01
CA SER A 63 6.66 7.99 9.81
C SER A 63 6.21 6.53 9.74
N HIS A 64 6.22 5.81 10.86
CA HIS A 64 5.71 4.43 10.91
C HIS A 64 4.20 4.37 10.68
N MET A 65 3.44 5.28 11.29
CA MET A 65 1.99 5.36 11.06
C MET A 65 1.68 5.63 9.59
N ILE A 66 2.32 6.63 8.97
CA ILE A 66 2.09 7.02 7.58
C ILE A 66 2.52 5.91 6.63
N SER A 67 3.66 5.24 6.90
CA SER A 67 4.11 4.07 6.14
C SER A 67 3.03 2.98 6.10
N ALA A 68 2.48 2.61 7.26
CA ALA A 68 1.40 1.62 7.33
C ALA A 68 0.13 2.08 6.61
N GLN A 69 -0.20 3.38 6.65
CA GLN A 69 -1.35 3.93 5.91
C GLN A 69 -1.17 3.83 4.39
N ILE A 70 0.03 4.12 3.89
CA ILE A 70 0.35 3.99 2.46
C ILE A 70 0.17 2.54 2.00
N GLU A 71 0.68 1.59 2.77
CA GLU A 71 0.54 0.16 2.46
C GLU A 71 -0.93 -0.29 2.50
N ARG A 72 -1.68 0.15 3.52
CA ARG A 72 -3.11 -0.12 3.66
C ARG A 72 -3.92 0.43 2.49
N ALA A 73 -3.52 1.57 1.94
CA ALA A 73 -4.12 2.17 0.74
C ALA A 73 -3.71 1.48 -0.57
N GLY A 74 -2.83 0.47 -0.52
CA GLY A 74 -2.37 -0.29 -1.68
C GLY A 74 -1.09 0.25 -2.34
N GLY A 75 -0.42 1.22 -1.72
CA GLY A 75 0.89 1.71 -2.14
C GLY A 75 2.06 0.83 -1.69
N ARG A 76 3.26 1.22 -2.09
CA ARG A 76 4.54 0.78 -1.51
C ARG A 76 5.27 2.01 -1.00
N VAL A 77 5.80 1.93 0.22
CA VAL A 77 6.54 3.03 0.86
C VAL A 77 8.04 2.78 0.81
N HIS A 78 8.80 3.86 0.64
CA HIS A 78 10.24 3.92 0.88
C HIS A 78 10.46 5.03 1.92
N TYR A 79 10.58 4.60 3.18
CA TYR A 79 10.87 5.46 4.33
C TYR A 79 12.33 5.27 4.72
#